data_AF-A0A2H4TYF9-F1
#
_entry.id   AF-A0A2H4TYF9-F1
#
_cell.length_a   1.000
_cell.length_b   1.000
_cell.length_c   1.000
_cell.angle_alpha   90.00
_cell.angle_beta   90.00
_cell.angle_gamma   90.00
#
_symmetry.space_group_name_H-M   'P 1'
#
loop_
_entity.id
_entity.type
_entity.pdbx_description
1 polymer ?
#
loop_
_entity_poly.entity_id
_entity_poly.type
_entity_poly.pdbx_seq_one_letter_code
_entity_poly.pdbx_strand_id
1 'polypeptide(L)' 'MDYIAALEEALGMEAQNNMMPIQLGGVLDTSADTQPLYDLVGFKPQKSVKEGVKNFVEWYKDYYQI' A
#
# COMPACT_ATOMS: atom_id res chain seq x y z
N MET A 1 3.46 9.42 -0.84
CA MET A 1 3.31 9.55 -2.30
C MET A 1 3.46 8.20 -2.99
N ASP A 2 4.38 7.35 -2.53
CA ASP A 2 4.68 6.04 -3.14
C ASP A 2 3.47 5.11 -3.32
N TYR A 3 2.50 5.13 -2.40
CA TYR A 3 1.26 4.35 -2.53
C TYR A 3 0.35 4.85 -3.66
N ILE A 4 0.21 6.18 -3.82
CA ILE A 4 -0.57 6.79 -4.90
C ILE A 4 0.11 6.48 -6.23
N ALA A 5 1.43 6.67 -6.32
CA ALA A 5 2.19 6.36 -7.52
C ALA A 5 2.08 4.88 -7.92
N ALA A 6 2.10 3.96 -6.95
CA ALA A 6 1.88 2.54 -7.21
C ALA A 6 0.48 2.23 -7.74
N LEU A 7 -0.55 2.95 -7.27
CA LEU A 7 -1.92 2.85 -7.79
C LEU A 7 -2.01 3.41 -9.21
N GLU A 8 -1.43 4.59 -9.46
CA GLU A 8 -1.42 5.23 -10.78
C GLU A 8 -0.75 4.34 -11.83
N GLU A 9 0.37 3.71 -11.46
CA GLU A 9 1.05 2.74 -12.32
C GLU A 9 0.19 1.49 -12.58
N ALA A 10 -0.42 0.91 -11.53
CA ALA A 10 -1.25 -0.28 -11.66
C ALA A 10 -2.56 -0.03 -12.43
N LEU A 11 -3.10 1.19 -12.37
CA LEU A 11 -4.32 1.60 -13.04
C LEU A 11 -4.06 2.19 -14.44
N GLY A 12 -2.84 2.66 -14.71
CA GLY A 12 -2.47 3.32 -15.95
C GLY A 12 -3.06 4.74 -16.08
N MET A 13 -3.30 5.42 -14.96
CA MET A 13 -3.94 6.75 -14.95
C MET A 13 -3.47 7.58 -13.76
N GLU A 14 -3.42 8.91 -13.94
CA GLU A 14 -3.05 9.84 -12.87
C GLU A 14 -4.23 10.12 -11.92
N ALA A 15 -3.94 10.18 -10.63
CA ALA A 15 -4.92 10.47 -9.60
C ALA A 15 -5.21 11.97 -9.49
N GLN A 16 -6.49 12.33 -9.43
CA GLN A 16 -6.90 13.68 -9.08
C GLN A 16 -6.85 13.86 -7.55
N ASN A 17 -5.69 14.27 -7.05
CA ASN A 17 -5.44 14.37 -5.63
C ASN A 17 -6.16 15.58 -5.00
N ASN A 18 -7.02 15.32 -4.00
CA ASN A 18 -7.62 16.34 -3.15
C ASN A 18 -6.96 16.30 -1.75
N MET A 19 -5.93 17.12 -1.55
CA MET A 19 -5.17 17.14 -0.30
C MET A 19 -5.98 17.81 0.81
N MET A 20 -6.49 17.02 1.75
CA MET A 20 -7.24 17.50 2.91
C MET A 20 -6.33 17.67 4.14
N PRO A 21 -6.74 18.49 5.13
CA PRO A 21 -6.05 18.57 6.41
C PRO A 21 -5.96 17.20 7.11
N ILE A 22 -4.94 17.03 7.96
CA ILE A 22 -4.82 15.82 8.77
C ILE A 22 -6.07 15.63 9.65
N GLN A 23 -6.58 14.40 9.65
CA GLN A 23 -7.74 14.06 10.45
C GLN A 23 -7.34 13.95 11.93
N LEU A 24 -8.26 14.34 12.83
CA LEU A 24 -8.05 14.18 14.28
C LEU A 24 -7.83 12.71 14.62
N GLY A 25 -6.76 12.40 15.36
CA GLY A 25 -6.35 11.03 15.68
C GLY A 25 -5.50 10.34 14.60
N GLY A 26 -5.29 10.98 13.46
CA GLY A 26 -4.30 10.55 12.47
C GLY A 26 -2.87 10.76 12.98
N VAL A 27 -2.02 9.78 12.70
CA VAL A 27 -0.57 9.84 12.92
C VAL A 27 0.12 10.16 11.59
N LEU A 28 1.19 10.95 11.63
CA LEU A 28 1.90 11.39 10.43
C LEU A 28 2.69 10.25 9.77
N ASP A 29 3.36 9.45 10.58
CA ASP A 29 4.13 8.29 10.14
C ASP A 29 4.20 7.27 11.26
N THR A 30 4.13 5.99 10.89
CA THR A 30 4.29 4.85 11.81
C THR A 30 4.95 3.70 11.08
N SER A 31 5.88 3.06 11.76
CA SER A 31 6.48 1.80 11.32
C SER A 31 6.65 0.87 12.52
N ALA A 32 6.69 -0.43 12.24
CA ALA A 32 6.92 -1.45 13.26
C ALA A 32 8.37 -1.95 13.18
N ASP A 33 9.03 -2.06 14.32
CA ASP A 33 10.22 -2.90 14.43
C ASP A 33 9.78 -4.37 14.37
N THR A 34 10.21 -5.05 13.31
CA THR A 34 9.84 -6.45 13.03
C THR A 34 10.97 -7.43 13.30
N GLN A 35 12.12 -6.96 13.79
CA GLN A 35 13.26 -7.82 14.09
C GLN A 35 12.91 -8.94 15.09
N PRO A 36 12.19 -8.68 16.20
CA PRO A 36 11.87 -9.73 17.17
C PRO A 36 11.00 -10.85 16.58
N LEU A 37 10.07 -10.50 15.67
CA LEU A 37 9.23 -11.50 15.00
C LEU A 37 10.06 -12.33 14.03
N TYR A 38 10.91 -11.68 13.24
CA TYR A 38 11.81 -12.37 12.31
C TYR A 38 12.71 -13.37 13.04
N ASP A 39 13.32 -12.96 14.15
CA ASP A 39 14.19 -13.83 14.96
C ASP A 39 13.44 -15.04 15.51
N LEU A 40 12.16 -14.88 15.83
CA LEU A 40 11.31 -15.94 16.38
C LEU A 40 10.84 -16.95 15.32
N VAL A 41 10.42 -16.48 14.14
CA VAL A 41 9.73 -17.33 13.14
C VAL A 41 10.56 -17.59 11.87
N GLY A 42 11.70 -16.92 11.70
CA GLY A 42 12.56 -17.06 10.52
C GLY A 42 11.92 -16.58 9.21
N PHE A 43 10.83 -15.82 9.28
CA PHE A 43 10.07 -15.36 8.13
C PHE A 43 10.07 -13.83 8.05
N LYS A 44 10.31 -13.32 6.83
CA LYS A 44 10.22 -11.89 6.51
C LYS A 44 9.40 -11.69 5.24
N PRO A 45 8.33 -10.88 5.27
CA PRO A 45 7.62 -10.49 4.06
C PRO A 45 8.58 -9.85 3.04
N GLN A 46 8.57 -10.34 1.80
CA GLN A 46 9.44 -9.85 0.72
C GLN A 46 8.68 -9.05 -0.35
N LYS A 47 7.34 -9.05 -0.32
CA LYS A 47 6.55 -8.36 -1.34
C LYS A 47 6.75 -6.85 -1.21
N SER A 48 7.11 -6.22 -2.31
CA SER A 48 7.18 -4.77 -2.38
C SER A 48 5.78 -4.15 -2.33
N VAL A 49 5.69 -2.87 -1.94
CA VAL A 49 4.45 -2.10 -1.99
C VAL A 49 3.86 -2.11 -3.41
N LYS A 50 4.71 -1.93 -4.43
CA LYS A 50 4.31 -1.91 -5.83
C LYS A 50 3.66 -3.22 -6.27
N GLU A 51 4.27 -4.36 -5.96
CA GLU A 51 3.68 -5.68 -6.25
C GLU A 51 2.40 -5.92 -5.46
N GLY A 52 2.35 -5.51 -4.18
CA GLY A 52 1.18 -5.62 -3.33
C GLY A 52 -0.02 -4.85 -3.91
N VAL A 53 0.19 -3.59 -4.26
CA VAL A 53 -0.83 -2.71 -4.86
C VAL A 53 -1.29 -3.23 -6.21
N LYS A 54 -0.37 -3.71 -7.07
CA LYS A 54 -0.74 -4.32 -8.36
C LYS A 54 -1.68 -5.52 -8.16
N ASN A 55 -1.31 -6.47 -7.29
CA ASN A 55 -2.15 -7.64 -7.00
C ASN A 55 -3.52 -7.24 -6.43
N PHE A 56 -3.57 -6.17 -5.62
CA PHE A 56 -4.83 -5.66 -5.08
C PHE A 56 -5.72 -5.07 -6.18
N VAL A 57 -5.16 -4.29 -7.10
CA VAL A 57 -5.91 -3.72 -8.24
C VAL A 57 -6.45 -4.81 -9.15
N GLU A 58 -5.65 -5.84 -9.45
CA GLU A 58 -6.09 -7.01 -10.23
C GLU A 58 -7.27 -7.72 -9.55
N TRP A 59 -7.12 -8.05 -8.26
CA TRP A 59 -8.22 -8.63 -7.48
C TRP A 59 -9.48 -7.76 -7.46
N TYR A 60 -9.33 -6.44 -7.31
CA TYR A 60 -10.46 -5.52 -7.26
C TYR A 60 -11.21 -5.49 -8.59
N LYS A 61 -10.49 -5.39 -9.72
CA LYS A 61 -11.07 -5.41 -11.07
C LYS A 61 -11.79 -6.73 -11.33
N ASP A 62 -11.17 -7.84 -10.99
CA ASP A 62 -11.76 -9.16 -11.11
C ASP A 62 -13.01 -9.32 -10.22
N TYR A 63 -12.97 -8.80 -8.99
CA TYR A 63 -14.11 -8.93 -8.07
C TYR A 63 -15.31 -8.08 -8.50
N TYR A 64 -15.07 -6.84 -8.94
CA TYR A 64 -16.13 -5.91 -9.35
C TYR A 64 -16.48 -5.96 -10.84
N GLN A 65 -15.76 -6.77 -11.63
CA GLN A 65 -15.96 -6.94 -13.08
C GLN A 65 -15.84 -5.61 -13.85
N ILE A 66 -14.75 -4.88 -13.61
CA ILE A 66 -14.44 -3.58 -14.23
C ILE A 66 -13.08 -3.57 -14.94
#